data_AF-A0A7C4WMQ6-F1
#
_entry.id   AF-A0A7C4WMQ6-F1
#
_cell.length_a   1.000
_cell.length_b   1.000
_cell.length_c   1.000
_cell.angle_alpha   90.00
_cell.angle_beta   90.00
_cell.angle_gamma   90.00
#
_symmetry.space_group_name_H-M   'P 1'
#
loop_
_entity.id
_entity.type
_entity.pdbx_description
1 polymer ?
#
loop_
_entity_poly.entity_id
_entity_poly.type
_entity_poly.pdbx_seq_one_letter_code
_entity_poly.pdbx_strand_id
1 'polypeptide(L)'
;VRAYSTSRKIVVMGGLQPGQSTIAVSALVAETINAEKLIIATDVDGIYTEDPKKNPDAKLLREISVNELMKKIIEYSHEAGEYKLADLLGLKIISRSRITTIYLNGRDPENIRKAIKGEHVGTLLKP
;
A
#
# COMPACT_ATOMS: atom_id res chain seq x y z
N VAL A 1 19.58 4.92 3.37
CA VAL A 1 18.37 4.60 4.18
C VAL A 1 18.74 3.95 5.52
N ARG A 2 19.40 2.78 5.55
CA ARG A 2 19.76 2.10 6.81
C ARG A 2 20.52 2.95 7.83
N ALA A 3 21.53 3.70 7.41
CA ALA A 3 22.28 4.58 8.31
C ALA A 3 21.42 5.68 8.94
N TYR A 4 20.35 6.10 8.27
CA TYR A 4 19.43 7.12 8.78
C TYR A 4 18.29 6.51 9.62
N SER A 5 17.86 5.27 9.35
CA SER A 5 16.81 4.62 10.13
C SER A 5 17.21 4.34 11.57
N THR A 6 18.51 4.26 11.87
CA THR A 6 19.03 4.09 13.24
C THR A 6 19.17 5.39 14.02
N SER A 7 18.93 6.56 13.40
CA SER A 7 19.14 7.88 14.01
C SER A 7 18.06 8.30 15.02
N ARG A 8 17.04 7.45 15.27
CA ARG A 8 15.81 7.76 16.06
C ARG A 8 15.05 9.01 15.59
N LYS A 9 15.33 9.49 14.37
CA LYS A 9 14.62 10.60 13.73
C LYS A 9 13.62 10.07 12.71
N ILE A 10 12.63 10.90 12.40
CA ILE A 10 11.71 10.66 11.29
C ILE A 10 12.46 10.93 9.99
N VAL A 11 12.41 9.98 9.06
CA VAL A 11 13.01 10.09 7.73
C VAL A 11 11.89 10.31 6.71
N VAL A 12 12.00 11.39 5.94
CA VAL A 12 11.07 11.71 4.84
C VAL A 12 11.84 11.62 3.53
N MET A 13 11.26 10.97 2.53
CA MET A 13 11.90 10.76 1.23
C MET A 13 10.88 10.70 0.09
N GLY A 14 11.35 11.01 -1.12
CA GLY A 14 10.63 10.83 -2.38
C GLY A 14 11.06 9.58 -3.14
N GLY A 15 10.99 9.64 -4.47
CA GLY A 15 11.45 8.55 -5.34
C GLY A 15 12.95 8.27 -5.22
N LEU A 16 13.36 7.02 -5.47
CA LEU A 16 14.76 6.59 -5.44
C LEU A 16 15.38 6.54 -6.84
N GLN A 17 14.65 5.98 -7.82
CA GLN A 17 15.11 5.81 -9.19
C GLN A 17 13.98 6.12 -10.19
N PRO A 18 14.30 6.66 -11.37
CA PRO A 18 13.32 6.81 -12.45
C PRO A 18 12.63 5.49 -12.79
N GLY A 19 11.34 5.54 -13.09
CA GLY A 19 10.54 4.37 -13.44
C GLY A 19 9.97 3.58 -12.25
N GLN A 20 10.17 4.04 -11.01
CA GLN A 20 9.55 3.44 -9.82
C GLN A 20 8.36 4.26 -9.33
N SER A 21 7.32 3.56 -8.86
CA SER A 21 6.22 4.19 -8.12
C SER A 21 6.64 4.48 -6.67
N THR A 22 5.86 5.31 -5.98
CA THR A 22 6.01 5.53 -4.53
C THR A 22 5.75 4.26 -3.72
N ILE A 23 4.84 3.39 -4.17
CA ILE A 23 4.55 2.12 -3.47
C ILE A 23 5.76 1.19 -3.57
N ALA A 24 6.37 1.05 -4.74
CA ALA A 24 7.60 0.27 -4.92
C ALA A 24 8.74 0.79 -4.04
N VAL A 25 8.95 2.11 -4.00
CA VAL A 25 9.96 2.73 -3.14
C VAL A 25 9.68 2.46 -1.66
N SER A 26 8.44 2.65 -1.22
CA SER A 26 8.06 2.42 0.18
C SER A 26 8.23 0.94 0.59
N ALA A 27 7.89 -0.01 -0.29
CA ALA A 27 8.08 -1.43 -0.06
C ALA A 27 9.56 -1.81 0.00
N LEU A 28 10.41 -1.28 -0.89
CA LEU A 28 11.87 -1.50 -0.84
C LEU A 28 12.48 -0.96 0.45
N VAL A 29 12.05 0.23 0.88
CA VAL A 29 12.51 0.84 2.13
C VAL A 29 12.08 -0.01 3.33
N ALA A 30 10.81 -0.42 3.36
CA ALA A 30 10.26 -1.26 4.42
C ALA A 30 10.99 -2.61 4.52
N GLU A 31 11.25 -3.27 3.38
CA GLU A 31 12.06 -4.49 3.30
C GLU A 31 13.48 -4.24 3.80
N THR A 32 14.11 -3.15 3.35
CA THR A 32 15.48 -2.81 3.70
C THR A 32 15.68 -2.60 5.20
N ILE A 33 14.69 -2.04 5.90
CA ILE A 33 14.77 -1.77 7.34
C ILE A 33 14.09 -2.82 8.21
N ASN A 34 13.60 -3.93 7.62
CA ASN A 34 12.78 -4.94 8.30
C ASN A 34 11.60 -4.32 9.06
N ALA A 35 10.85 -3.45 8.39
CA ALA A 35 9.68 -2.82 8.99
C ALA A 35 8.61 -3.88 9.34
N GLU A 36 8.00 -3.74 10.51
CA GLU A 36 6.90 -4.61 10.94
C GLU A 36 5.64 -4.41 10.08
N LYS A 37 5.37 -3.16 9.70
CA LYS A 37 4.19 -2.75 8.94
C LYS A 37 4.55 -1.73 7.86
N LEU A 38 3.89 -1.83 6.72
CA LEU A 38 3.83 -0.82 5.67
C LEU A 38 2.42 -0.24 5.61
N ILE A 39 2.26 1.05 5.90
CA ILE A 39 0.96 1.73 5.86
C ILE A 39 0.91 2.57 4.59
N ILE A 40 -0.04 2.27 3.71
CA ILE A 40 -0.30 3.01 2.47
C ILE A 40 -1.53 3.89 2.70
N ALA A 41 -1.27 5.17 2.91
CA ALA A 41 -2.29 6.19 3.07
C ALA A 41 -2.76 6.68 1.69
N THR A 42 -4.01 6.39 1.34
CA THR A 42 -4.66 6.75 0.08
C THR A 42 -5.80 7.75 0.28
N ASP A 43 -6.48 8.14 -0.79
CA ASP A 43 -7.57 9.10 -0.80
C ASP A 43 -8.97 8.47 -0.65
N VAL A 44 -9.03 7.16 -0.46
CA VAL A 44 -10.23 6.33 -0.25
C VAL A 44 -10.06 5.43 0.98
N ASP A 45 -11.10 4.74 1.43
CA ASP A 45 -11.08 3.97 2.69
C ASP A 45 -10.20 2.72 2.66
N GLY A 46 -9.78 2.27 1.49
CA GLY A 46 -8.87 1.13 1.31
C GLY A 46 -8.96 0.60 -0.12
N ILE A 47 -8.84 -0.72 -0.27
CA ILE A 47 -9.00 -1.41 -1.55
C ILE A 47 -10.46 -1.83 -1.69
N TYR A 48 -11.07 -1.47 -2.82
CA TYR A 48 -12.45 -1.81 -3.14
C TYR A 48 -12.52 -2.94 -4.18
N THR A 49 -13.70 -3.56 -4.31
CA THR A 49 -13.97 -4.54 -5.37
C THR A 49 -13.79 -3.97 -6.77
N GLU A 50 -14.13 -2.70 -6.94
CA GLU A 50 -14.09 -1.86 -8.15
C GLU A 50 -13.79 -0.40 -7.75
N ASP A 51 -13.57 0.51 -8.70
CA ASP A 51 -13.34 1.93 -8.38
C ASP A 51 -14.63 2.54 -7.77
N PRO A 52 -14.63 2.94 -6.49
CA PRO A 52 -15.81 3.48 -5.82
C PRO A 52 -16.24 4.85 -6.36
N LYS A 53 -15.39 5.53 -7.15
CA LYS A 53 -15.74 6.77 -7.84
C LYS A 53 -16.54 6.52 -9.12
N LYS A 54 -16.40 5.32 -9.72
CA LYS A 54 -17.10 4.92 -10.95
C LYS A 54 -18.32 4.05 -10.65
N ASN A 55 -18.22 3.16 -9.66
CA ASN A 55 -19.27 2.22 -9.31
C ASN A 55 -19.72 2.42 -7.84
N PRO A 56 -20.97 2.89 -7.59
CA PRO A 56 -21.48 3.08 -6.23
C PRO A 56 -21.69 1.75 -5.47
N ASP A 57 -21.79 0.61 -6.17
CA ASP A 57 -21.90 -0.72 -5.56
C ASP A 57 -20.55 -1.30 -5.14
N ALA A 58 -19.44 -0.57 -5.37
CA ALA A 58 -18.11 -1.00 -4.98
C ALA A 58 -18.02 -1.19 -3.45
N LYS A 59 -17.54 -2.36 -3.03
CA LYS A 59 -17.45 -2.72 -1.61
C LYS A 59 -16.00 -2.65 -1.14
N LEU A 60 -15.78 -2.03 0.02
CA LEU A 60 -14.50 -2.04 0.69
C LEU A 60 -14.13 -3.48 1.10
N LEU A 61 -12.95 -3.93 0.67
CA LEU A 61 -12.39 -5.20 1.09
C LEU A 61 -11.70 -5.01 2.43
N ARG A 62 -12.10 -5.76 3.46
CA ARG A 62 -11.39 -5.73 4.76
C ARG A 62 -10.01 -6.38 4.67
N GLU A 63 -9.92 -7.42 3.85
CA GLU A 63 -8.70 -8.19 3.64
C GLU A 63 -8.64 -8.66 2.18
N ILE A 64 -7.44 -8.72 1.62
CA ILE A 64 -7.17 -9.31 0.30
C ILE A 64 -5.74 -9.86 0.29
N SER A 65 -5.47 -10.96 -0.41
CA SER A 65 -4.09 -11.42 -0.60
C SER A 65 -3.35 -10.62 -1.67
N VAL A 66 -2.02 -10.55 -1.59
CA VAL A 66 -1.19 -9.91 -2.61
C VAL A 66 -1.44 -10.56 -3.99
N ASN A 67 -1.60 -11.88 -4.03
CA ASN A 67 -1.87 -12.61 -5.27
C ASN A 67 -3.22 -12.26 -5.89
N GLU A 68 -4.28 -12.15 -5.09
CA GLU A 68 -5.60 -11.72 -5.58
C GLU A 68 -5.56 -10.28 -6.09
N LEU A 69 -4.87 -9.39 -5.37
CA LEU A 69 -4.74 -8.00 -5.79
C LEU A 69 -3.94 -7.88 -7.10
N MET A 70 -2.85 -8.63 -7.27
CA MET A 70 -2.09 -8.68 -8.51
C MET A 70 -2.94 -9.18 -9.68
N LYS A 71 -3.74 -10.23 -9.49
CA LYS A 71 -4.65 -10.76 -10.52
C LYS A 71 -5.66 -9.69 -10.95
N LYS A 72 -6.30 -9.03 -9.99
CA LYS A 72 -7.22 -7.92 -10.26
C LYS A 72 -6.55 -6.82 -11.09
N ILE A 73 -5.36 -6.37 -10.70
CA ILE A 73 -4.64 -5.32 -11.44
C ILE A 73 -4.35 -5.73 -12.90
N ILE A 74 -3.99 -7.00 -13.13
CA ILE A 74 -3.74 -7.51 -14.49
C ILE A 74 -5.04 -7.53 -15.31
N GLU A 75 -6.15 -7.94 -14.71
CA GLU A 75 -7.48 -7.98 -15.37
C GLU A 75 -8.01 -6.58 -15.72
N TYR A 76 -7.75 -5.56 -14.89
CA TYR A 76 -8.15 -4.17 -15.17
C TYR A 76 -7.18 -3.44 -16.11
N SER A 77 -5.95 -3.91 -16.31
CA SER A 77 -4.89 -3.19 -17.02
C SER A 77 -5.06 -3.20 -18.55
N HIS A 78 -6.01 -2.41 -19.08
CA HIS A 78 -6.10 -2.12 -20.51
C HIS A 78 -6.23 -0.62 -20.87
N GLU A 79 -6.36 0.31 -19.90
CA GLU A 79 -6.50 1.74 -20.21
C GLU A 79 -5.55 2.66 -19.44
N ALA A 80 -5.06 3.70 -20.12
CA ALA A 80 -4.25 4.75 -19.52
C ALA A 80 -5.13 5.66 -18.65
N GLY A 81 -4.75 5.85 -17.38
CA GLY A 81 -5.46 6.72 -16.43
C GLY A 81 -6.26 5.99 -15.35
N GLU A 82 -6.22 4.65 -15.31
CA GLU A 82 -6.99 3.86 -14.35
C GLU A 82 -6.38 3.74 -12.95
N TYR A 83 -7.25 3.30 -12.04
CA TYR A 83 -7.12 3.16 -10.59
C TYR A 83 -5.80 2.51 -10.16
N LYS A 84 -4.77 3.34 -9.94
CA LYS A 84 -3.44 2.93 -9.45
C LYS A 84 -3.47 2.60 -7.96
N LEU A 85 -4.25 1.60 -7.55
CA LEU A 85 -4.22 1.05 -6.20
C LEU A 85 -2.80 0.61 -5.81
N ALA A 86 -2.12 -0.04 -6.75
CA ALA A 86 -0.76 -0.50 -6.59
C ALA A 86 -0.12 -0.69 -7.96
N ASP A 87 1.20 -0.68 -7.99
CA ASP A 87 1.97 -1.16 -9.13
C ASP A 87 2.46 -2.60 -8.87
N LEU A 88 2.61 -3.37 -9.95
CA LEU A 88 3.02 -4.77 -9.87
C LEU A 88 4.42 -4.94 -9.25
N LEU A 89 5.32 -3.97 -9.41
CA LEU A 89 6.66 -4.05 -8.82
C LEU A 89 6.57 -3.94 -7.28
N GLY A 90 5.84 -2.96 -6.76
CA GLY A 90 5.58 -2.80 -5.34
C GLY A 90 4.92 -4.02 -4.70
N LEU A 91 3.91 -4.59 -5.36
CA LEU A 91 3.26 -5.82 -4.86
C LEU A 91 4.20 -7.02 -4.84
N LYS A 92 5.07 -7.19 -5.85
CA LYS A 92 6.09 -8.25 -5.84
C LYS A 92 7.07 -8.10 -4.67
N ILE A 93 7.47 -6.87 -4.36
CA ILE A 93 8.34 -6.59 -3.20
C ILE A 93 7.60 -6.90 -1.90
N ILE A 94 6.34 -6.45 -1.75
CA ILE A 94 5.52 -6.73 -0.57
C ILE A 94 5.36 -8.25 -0.35
N SER A 95 5.05 -9.01 -1.41
CA SER A 95 4.86 -10.46 -1.32
C SER A 95 6.14 -11.18 -0.89
N ARG A 96 7.30 -10.89 -1.52
CA ARG A 96 8.56 -11.57 -1.16
C ARG A 96 9.06 -11.20 0.24
N SER A 97 8.81 -9.97 0.67
CA SER A 97 9.24 -9.46 1.97
C SER A 97 8.31 -9.86 3.11
N ARG A 98 7.09 -10.34 2.79
CA ARG A 98 6.04 -10.74 3.74
C ARG A 98 5.70 -9.63 4.75
N ILE A 99 5.81 -8.37 4.31
CA ILE A 99 5.54 -7.21 5.16
C ILE A 99 4.03 -7.04 5.29
N THR A 100 3.56 -6.94 6.52
CA THR A 100 2.15 -6.62 6.81
C THR A 100 1.82 -5.25 6.23
N THR A 101 0.97 -5.23 5.20
CA THR A 101 0.66 -3.99 4.48
C THR A 101 -0.79 -3.60 4.69
N ILE A 102 -1.05 -2.33 4.99
CA ILE A 102 -2.40 -1.80 5.28
C ILE A 102 -2.67 -0.63 4.34
N TYR A 103 -3.76 -0.70 3.59
CA TYR A 103 -4.29 0.42 2.81
C TYR A 103 -5.39 1.12 3.61
N LEU A 104 -5.32 2.44 3.75
CA LEU A 104 -6.32 3.21 4.50
C LEU A 104 -6.51 4.62 3.97
N ASN A 105 -7.59 5.29 4.40
CA ASN A 105 -7.81 6.70 4.08
C ASN A 105 -6.87 7.60 4.89
N GLY A 106 -5.92 8.23 4.20
CA GLY A 106 -4.95 9.16 4.77
C GLY A 106 -5.49 10.56 5.03
N ARG A 107 -6.71 10.89 4.57
CA ARG A 107 -7.35 12.19 4.85
C ARG A 107 -7.78 12.30 6.31
N ASP A 108 -7.97 11.17 6.99
CA ASP A 108 -8.15 11.10 8.43
C ASP A 108 -6.87 10.56 9.09
N PRO A 109 -6.02 11.42 9.70
CA PRO A 109 -4.79 11.00 10.37
C PRO A 109 -5.02 9.99 11.50
N GLU A 110 -6.22 9.94 12.08
CA GLU A 110 -6.56 8.99 13.12
C GLU A 110 -6.48 7.54 12.63
N ASN A 111 -6.73 7.30 11.33
CA ASN A 111 -6.57 5.98 10.72
C ASN A 111 -5.13 5.47 10.79
N ILE A 112 -4.14 6.36 10.61
CA ILE A 112 -2.73 6.00 10.74
C ILE A 112 -2.42 5.59 12.18
N ARG A 113 -2.94 6.34 13.16
CA ARG A 113 -2.75 6.04 14.59
C ARG A 113 -3.35 4.67 14.96
N LYS A 114 -4.56 4.39 14.47
CA LYS A 114 -5.25 3.09 14.63
C LYS A 114 -4.44 1.94 14.02
N ALA A 115 -3.94 2.10 12.79
CA ALA A 115 -3.12 1.10 12.11
C ALA A 115 -1.82 0.78 12.87
N ILE A 116 -1.14 1.80 13.40
CA ILE A 116 0.06 1.63 14.21
C ILE A 116 -0.24 0.78 15.45
N LYS A 117 -1.37 1.04 16.12
CA LYS A 117 -1.84 0.29 17.30
C LYS A 117 -2.34 -1.13 17.01
N GLY A 118 -2.49 -1.50 15.73
CA GLY A 118 -3.02 -2.81 15.33
C GLY A 118 -4.55 -2.88 15.34
N GLU A 119 -5.23 -1.74 15.40
CA GLU A 119 -6.68 -1.69 15.19
C GLU A 119 -7.00 -1.94 13.71
N HIS A 120 -8.15 -2.55 13.43
CA HIS A 120 -8.56 -2.84 12.05
C HIS A 120 -9.06 -1.56 11.37
N VAL A 121 -8.35 -1.13 10.33
CA VAL A 121 -8.67 0.06 9.54
C VAL A 121 -8.33 -0.18 8.07
N GLY A 122 -9.25 0.23 7.19
CA GLY A 122 -9.14 0.04 5.75
C GLY A 122 -9.02 -1.42 5.34
N THR A 123 -8.01 -1.73 4.53
CA THR A 123 -7.75 -3.07 3.99
C THR A 123 -6.41 -3.60 4.43
N LEU A 124 -6.41 -4.80 5.02
CA LEU A 124 -5.19 -5.57 5.27
C LEU A 124 -4.81 -6.40 4.04
N LEU A 125 -3.59 -6.19 3.55
CA LEU A 125 -3.00 -6.97 2.47
C LEU A 125 -2.22 -8.13 3.05
N LYS A 126 -2.69 -9.36 2.79
CA LYS A 126 -2.06 -10.60 3.26
C LYS A 126 -0.95 -11.03 2.29
N PRO A 127 0.28 -11.31 2.78
CA PRO A 127 1.39 -11.79 1.96
C PRO A 127 1.08 -12.98 1.06
#